data_AF-A0A9D7DFG7-F1
#
_entry.id   AF-A0A9D7DFG7-F1
#
_cell.length_a   1.000
_cell.length_b   1.000
_cell.length_c   1.000
_cell.angle_alpha   90.00
_cell.angle_beta   90.00
_cell.angle_gamma   90.00
#
_symmetry.space_group_name_H-M   'P 1'
#
loop_
_entity.id
_entity.type
_entity.pdbx_description
1 polymer ?
#
loop_
_entity_poly.entity_id
_entity_poly.type
_entity_poly.pdbx_seq_one_letter_code
_entity_poly.pdbx_strand_id
1 'polypeptide(L)'
;MQVETEALCAAAFVEGGRGSGYDASGRLLVLFEPHVFSRRTNRRYDVSHPTISYPAMDSRRYPRTQDERWEQVVAAYELAPNEALESTSWGAFQLMGYNYQGAGFDTVQAFVTALSRSPQEQLAAWTRWPTANGLVDELQRKDWAGFAQGYNGPGYAASN
;
A
#
# COMPACT_ATOMS: atom_id res chain seq x y z
N MET A 1 -11.52 -24.40 -3.92
CA MET A 1 -10.12 -24.00 -4.04
C MET A 1 -9.65 -23.62 -2.64
N GLN A 2 -9.31 -24.62 -1.82
CA GLN A 2 -8.80 -24.40 -0.47
C GLN A 2 -7.34 -24.00 -0.62
N VAL A 3 -7.07 -22.70 -0.63
CA VAL A 3 -5.74 -22.23 -0.26
C VAL A 3 -5.54 -22.66 1.18
N GLU A 4 -4.47 -23.39 1.49
CA GLU A 4 -4.10 -23.67 2.86
C GLU A 4 -3.93 -22.32 3.55
N THR A 5 -4.87 -21.96 4.41
CA THR A 5 -4.90 -20.73 5.22
C THR A 5 -3.53 -20.44 5.84
N GLU A 6 -2.75 -21.49 6.11
CA GLU A 6 -1.39 -21.47 6.60
C GLU A 6 -0.39 -20.72 5.71
N ALA A 7 -0.42 -20.87 4.39
CA ALA A 7 0.51 -20.19 3.48
C ALA A 7 0.23 -18.67 3.42
N LEU A 8 -1.05 -18.29 3.34
CA LEU A 8 -1.47 -16.90 3.42
C LEU A 8 -1.19 -16.29 4.80
N CYS A 9 -1.39 -17.05 5.89
CA CYS A 9 -1.04 -16.63 7.24
C CYS A 9 0.46 -16.46 7.43
N ALA A 10 1.28 -17.36 6.89
CA ALA A 10 2.74 -17.27 6.97
C ALA A 10 3.27 -16.07 6.18
N ALA A 11 2.76 -15.85 4.97
CA ALA A 11 3.10 -14.70 4.17
C ALA A 11 2.65 -13.40 4.83
N ALA A 12 1.43 -13.35 5.36
CA ALA A 12 0.95 -12.21 6.14
C ALA A 12 1.79 -11.98 7.42
N PHE A 13 2.28 -13.03 8.06
CA PHE A 13 3.17 -12.89 9.22
C PHE A 13 4.51 -12.26 8.82
N VAL A 14 5.09 -12.66 7.68
CA VAL A 14 6.35 -12.12 7.16
C VAL A 14 6.17 -10.66 6.69
N GLU A 15 5.11 -10.39 5.93
CA GLU A 15 4.85 -9.07 5.34
C GLU A 15 4.22 -8.07 6.32
N GLY A 16 3.58 -8.55 7.39
CA GLY A 16 2.99 -7.77 8.49
C GLY A 16 4.03 -7.18 9.44
N GLY A 17 5.13 -6.63 8.92
CA GLY A 17 6.30 -6.18 9.68
C GLY A 17 6.11 -4.92 10.53
N ARG A 18 4.89 -4.36 10.59
CA ARG A 18 4.59 -3.10 11.30
C ARG A 18 3.59 -3.24 12.46
N GLY A 19 3.41 -4.45 12.98
CA GLY A 19 2.52 -4.70 14.12
C GLY A 19 1.05 -4.55 13.77
N SER A 20 0.29 -3.79 14.55
CA SER A 20 -1.16 -3.66 14.40
C SER A 20 -1.60 -2.93 13.11
N GLY A 21 -0.67 -2.26 12.41
CA GLY A 21 -0.98 -1.41 11.27
C GLY A 21 -1.50 -0.02 11.64
N TYR A 22 -1.40 0.35 12.92
CA TYR A 22 -1.79 1.66 13.45
C TYR A 22 -0.60 2.38 14.09
N ASP A 23 -0.60 3.70 14.05
CA ASP A 23 0.31 4.55 14.81
C ASP A 23 -0.11 4.67 16.29
N ALA A 24 0.69 5.38 17.09
CA ALA A 24 0.42 5.60 18.52
C ALA A 24 -0.88 6.39 18.79
N SER A 25 -1.41 7.09 17.79
CA SER A 25 -2.67 7.84 17.84
C SER A 25 -3.87 7.04 17.33
N GLY A 26 -3.67 5.77 16.95
CA GLY A 26 -4.74 4.90 16.42
C GLY A 26 -5.11 5.17 14.96
N ARG A 27 -4.33 5.97 14.23
CA ARG A 27 -4.50 6.14 12.77
C ARG A 27 -3.79 5.01 12.04
N LEU A 28 -4.21 4.71 10.81
CA LEU A 28 -3.46 3.77 9.97
C LEU A 28 -2.01 4.23 9.78
N LEU A 29 -1.10 3.27 9.75
CA LEU A 29 0.25 3.53 9.26
C LEU A 29 0.17 3.82 7.77
N VAL A 30 0.73 4.96 7.36
CA VAL A 30 0.75 5.39 5.97
C VAL A 30 2.17 5.61 5.45
N LEU A 31 2.31 5.48 4.13
CA LEU A 31 3.40 6.05 3.35
C LEU A 31 2.79 6.60 2.06
N PHE A 32 2.87 7.91 1.89
CA PHE A 32 2.43 8.56 0.65
C PHE A 32 3.57 8.50 -0.37
N GLU A 33 3.23 8.25 -1.64
CA GLU A 33 4.16 8.10 -2.75
C GLU A 33 3.98 9.27 -3.75
N PRO A 34 4.70 10.41 -3.58
CA PRO A 34 4.50 11.60 -4.43
C PRO A 34 4.70 11.36 -5.93
N HIS A 35 5.52 10.38 -6.29
CA HIS A 35 5.78 9.99 -7.67
C HIS A 35 4.64 9.15 -8.28
N VAL A 36 3.94 8.37 -7.45
CA VAL A 36 2.69 7.72 -7.87
C VAL A 36 1.58 8.76 -8.03
N PHE A 37 1.50 9.74 -7.12
CA PHE A 37 0.55 10.84 -7.21
C PHE A 37 0.77 11.71 -8.45
N SER A 38 2.02 12.05 -8.75
CA SER A 38 2.41 12.73 -10.01
C SER A 38 1.91 11.95 -11.24
N ARG A 39 2.16 10.64 -11.30
CA ARG A 39 1.64 9.80 -12.40
C ARG A 39 0.11 9.78 -12.47
N ARG A 40 -0.58 9.56 -11.35
CA ARG A 40 -2.04 9.44 -11.31
C ARG A 40 -2.76 10.74 -11.63
N THR A 41 -2.18 11.87 -11.28
CA THR A 41 -2.71 13.20 -11.63
C THR A 41 -2.24 13.71 -12.99
N ASN A 42 -1.59 12.86 -13.79
CA ASN A 42 -0.98 13.25 -15.08
C ASN A 42 -0.06 14.47 -14.97
N ARG A 43 0.75 14.52 -13.91
CA ARG A 43 1.74 15.57 -13.60
C ARG A 43 1.14 16.96 -13.37
N ARG A 44 -0.18 17.05 -13.12
CA ARG A 44 -0.91 18.31 -12.96
C ARG A 44 -0.34 19.19 -11.85
N TYR A 45 0.17 18.59 -10.78
CA TYR A 45 0.61 19.31 -9.58
C TYR A 45 2.14 19.39 -9.43
N ASP A 46 2.93 18.86 -10.37
CA ASP A 46 4.40 18.82 -10.28
C ASP A 46 5.02 20.21 -10.08
N VAL A 47 4.46 21.24 -10.73
CA VAL A 47 4.96 22.62 -10.67
C VAL A 47 4.39 23.39 -9.48
N SER A 48 3.09 23.24 -9.19
CA SER A 48 2.41 24.01 -8.15
C SER A 48 2.63 23.47 -6.74
N HIS A 49 2.88 22.16 -6.60
CA HIS A 49 3.04 21.47 -5.31
C HIS A 49 4.22 20.49 -5.34
N PRO A 50 5.46 20.96 -5.57
CA PRO A 50 6.64 20.12 -5.81
C PRO A 50 7.08 19.27 -4.60
N THR A 51 6.48 19.50 -3.42
CA THR A 51 6.67 18.69 -2.20
C THR A 51 5.70 17.51 -2.11
N ILE A 52 4.56 17.58 -2.79
CA ILE A 52 3.48 16.59 -2.80
C ILE A 52 3.41 15.84 -4.13
N SER A 53 3.92 16.43 -5.21
CA SER A 53 3.90 15.85 -6.54
C SER A 53 5.25 16.08 -7.20
N TYR A 54 5.96 15.00 -7.50
CA TYR A 54 7.21 15.06 -8.25
C TYR A 54 7.43 13.75 -9.03
N PRO A 55 8.01 13.79 -10.24
CA PRO A 55 7.92 12.66 -11.16
C PRO A 55 8.86 11.49 -10.89
N ALA A 56 9.95 11.70 -10.17
CA ALA A 56 10.96 10.69 -9.87
C ALA A 56 11.00 10.40 -8.37
N MET A 57 11.00 9.13 -7.99
CA MET A 57 11.13 8.74 -6.59
C MET A 57 12.41 9.31 -5.97
N ASP A 58 12.28 9.98 -4.83
CA ASP A 58 13.41 10.49 -4.05
C ASP A 58 13.21 10.14 -2.58
N SER A 59 13.78 9.00 -2.16
CA SER A 59 13.64 8.46 -0.80
C SER A 59 14.10 9.41 0.29
N ARG A 60 14.98 10.37 -0.02
CA ARG A 60 15.49 11.36 0.95
C ARG A 60 14.42 12.38 1.36
N ARG A 61 13.36 12.53 0.55
CA ARG A 61 12.25 13.46 0.78
C ARG A 61 11.10 12.85 1.59
N TYR A 62 11.18 11.57 1.92
CA TYR A 62 10.11 10.91 2.66
C TYR A 62 10.15 11.32 4.12
N PRO A 63 8.99 11.69 4.71
CA PRO A 63 8.97 12.06 6.11
C PRO A 63 9.29 10.90 7.04
N ARG A 64 9.85 11.25 8.19
CA ARG A 64 10.35 10.27 9.17
C ARG A 64 9.27 9.85 10.14
N THR A 65 8.33 10.73 10.45
CA THR A 65 7.26 10.49 11.41
C THR A 65 5.94 10.16 10.72
N GLN A 66 5.01 9.52 11.43
CA GLN A 66 3.66 9.29 10.89
C GLN A 66 2.84 10.58 10.78
N ASP A 67 3.06 11.56 11.67
CA ASP A 67 2.38 12.86 11.60
C ASP A 67 2.67 13.57 10.28
N GLU A 68 3.95 13.72 9.92
CA GLU A 68 4.35 14.37 8.67
C GLU A 68 3.85 13.59 7.42
N ARG A 69 3.76 12.26 7.50
CA ARG A 69 3.21 11.45 6.40
C ARG A 69 1.70 11.66 6.25
N TRP A 70 0.97 11.76 7.35
CA TRP A 70 -0.44 12.10 7.34
C TRP A 70 -0.67 13.51 6.79
N GLU A 71 0.18 14.47 7.14
CA GLU A 71 0.16 15.82 6.55
C GLU A 71 0.30 15.78 5.01
N GLN A 72 1.20 14.94 4.48
CA GLN A 72 1.32 14.74 3.04
C GLN A 72 0.05 14.15 2.41
N VAL A 73 -0.55 13.14 3.05
CA VAL A 73 -1.81 12.53 2.58
C VAL A 73 -2.93 13.58 2.55
N VAL A 74 -3.07 14.37 3.61
CA VAL A 74 -4.09 15.43 3.70
C VAL A 74 -3.88 16.49 2.62
N ALA A 75 -2.64 16.99 2.45
CA ALA A 75 -2.33 17.97 1.41
C ALA A 75 -2.60 17.43 -0.01
N ALA A 76 -2.28 16.17 -0.27
CA ALA A 76 -2.61 15.53 -1.56
C ALA A 76 -4.12 15.36 -1.74
N TYR A 77 -4.83 14.99 -0.67
CA TYR A 77 -6.28 14.77 -0.69
C TYR A 77 -7.06 16.05 -0.99
N GLU A 78 -6.60 17.20 -0.51
CA GLU A 78 -7.16 18.51 -0.85
C GLU A 78 -7.06 18.82 -2.35
N LEU A 79 -6.03 18.30 -3.04
CA LEU A 79 -5.80 18.52 -4.47
C LEU A 79 -6.58 17.53 -5.35
N ALA A 80 -6.50 16.25 -5.01
CA ALA A 80 -7.08 15.16 -5.79
C ALA A 80 -7.39 13.95 -4.88
N PRO A 81 -8.61 13.86 -4.31
CA PRO A 81 -8.96 12.90 -3.27
C PRO A 81 -8.70 11.44 -3.64
N ASN A 82 -9.15 10.99 -4.81
CA ASN A 82 -9.00 9.59 -5.22
C ASN A 82 -7.52 9.26 -5.44
N GLU A 83 -6.83 10.08 -6.21
CA GLU A 83 -5.44 9.90 -6.57
C GLU A 83 -4.53 9.93 -5.35
N ALA A 84 -4.84 10.77 -4.34
CA ALA A 84 -4.13 10.80 -3.08
C ALA A 84 -4.24 9.48 -2.32
N LEU A 85 -5.47 8.96 -2.17
CA LEU A 85 -5.70 7.70 -1.47
C LEU A 85 -5.06 6.53 -2.23
N GLU A 86 -5.15 6.53 -3.56
CA GLU A 86 -4.55 5.51 -4.42
C GLU A 86 -3.02 5.55 -4.43
N SER A 87 -2.43 6.72 -4.16
CA SER A 87 -0.98 6.93 -4.11
C SER A 87 -0.41 6.77 -2.70
N THR A 88 -1.16 6.18 -1.78
CA THR A 88 -0.73 5.92 -0.40
C THR A 88 -0.73 4.41 -0.14
N SER A 89 0.28 3.89 0.55
CA SER A 89 0.24 2.54 1.14
C SER A 89 -0.36 2.60 2.54
N TRP A 90 -1.17 1.58 2.87
CA TRP A 90 -2.01 1.61 4.06
C TRP A 90 -1.77 0.39 4.97
N GLY A 91 -1.76 0.64 6.28
CA GLY A 91 -1.83 -0.39 7.31
C GLY A 91 -0.58 -1.25 7.45
N ALA A 92 -0.74 -2.38 8.13
CA ALA A 92 0.34 -3.29 8.53
C ALA A 92 1.14 -3.84 7.34
N PHE A 93 0.43 -4.14 6.24
CA PHE A 93 0.98 -4.75 5.03
C PHE A 93 1.45 -3.74 3.99
N GLN A 94 1.24 -2.44 4.24
CA GLN A 94 1.56 -1.37 3.30
C GLN A 94 0.99 -1.62 1.89
N LEU A 95 -0.26 -2.11 1.82
CA LEU A 95 -0.90 -2.34 0.54
C LEU A 95 -1.25 -0.99 -0.11
N MET A 96 -0.78 -0.79 -1.35
CA MET A 96 -1.02 0.45 -2.10
C MET A 96 -2.51 0.67 -2.39
N GLY A 97 -2.99 1.90 -2.23
CA GLY A 97 -4.39 2.24 -2.43
C GLY A 97 -4.89 1.99 -3.85
N TYR A 98 -4.03 2.12 -4.87
CA TYR A 98 -4.40 1.79 -6.25
C TYR A 98 -4.80 0.31 -6.47
N ASN A 99 -4.51 -0.56 -5.50
CA ASN A 99 -4.87 -1.97 -5.53
C ASN A 99 -6.28 -2.26 -4.97
N TYR A 100 -7.08 -1.23 -4.66
CA TYR A 100 -8.38 -1.39 -3.99
C TYR A 100 -9.31 -2.41 -4.69
N GLN A 101 -9.33 -2.43 -6.03
CA GLN A 101 -10.15 -3.39 -6.80
C GLN A 101 -9.65 -4.83 -6.61
N GLY A 102 -8.34 -5.06 -6.66
CA GLY A 102 -7.74 -6.37 -6.40
C GLY A 102 -7.89 -6.83 -4.95
N ALA A 103 -8.06 -5.89 -4.02
CA ALA A 103 -8.40 -6.16 -2.62
C ALA A 103 -9.92 -6.40 -2.40
N GLY A 104 -10.74 -6.31 -3.45
CA GLY A 104 -12.18 -6.60 -3.41
C GLY A 104 -13.07 -5.41 -3.05
N PHE A 105 -12.65 -4.18 -3.32
CA PHE A 105 -13.41 -2.96 -3.04
C PHE A 105 -13.80 -2.21 -4.32
N ASP A 106 -14.98 -1.58 -4.30
CA ASP A 106 -15.49 -0.81 -5.44
C ASP A 106 -14.86 0.59 -5.55
N THR A 107 -14.38 1.13 -4.43
CA THR A 107 -13.74 2.46 -4.37
C THR A 107 -12.55 2.44 -3.42
N VAL A 108 -11.59 3.35 -3.65
CA VAL A 108 -10.43 3.52 -2.76
C VAL A 108 -10.86 4.00 -1.36
N GLN A 109 -11.94 4.78 -1.25
CA GLN A 109 -12.50 5.20 0.03
C GLN A 109 -13.03 4.01 0.84
N ALA A 110 -13.78 3.11 0.18
CA ALA A 110 -14.28 1.90 0.82
C ALA A 110 -13.13 1.01 1.31
N PHE A 111 -12.06 0.91 0.51
CA PHE A 111 -10.82 0.23 0.89
C PHE A 111 -10.18 0.85 2.14
N VAL A 112 -9.87 2.15 2.13
CA VAL A 112 -9.24 2.83 3.29
C VAL A 112 -10.11 2.75 4.55
N THR A 113 -11.41 2.92 4.39
CA THR A 113 -12.40 2.81 5.49
C THR A 113 -12.43 1.41 6.07
N ALA A 114 -12.31 0.36 5.25
CA ALA A 114 -12.27 -1.00 5.76
C ALA A 114 -10.97 -1.27 6.52
N LEU A 115 -9.82 -0.89 5.95
CA LEU A 115 -8.51 -1.06 6.58
C LEU A 115 -8.45 -0.39 7.96
N SER A 116 -9.09 0.78 8.13
CA SER A 116 -9.06 1.51 9.39
C SER A 116 -9.84 0.84 10.52
N ARG A 117 -10.75 -0.10 10.22
CA ARG A 117 -11.61 -0.73 11.24
C ARG A 117 -10.87 -1.70 12.15
N SER A 118 -10.01 -2.54 11.58
CA SER A 118 -9.27 -3.52 12.38
C SER A 118 -8.06 -4.11 11.63
N PRO A 119 -7.08 -4.68 12.35
CA PRO A 119 -6.01 -5.48 11.74
C PRO A 119 -6.55 -6.65 10.92
N GLN A 120 -7.70 -7.22 11.29
CA GLN A 120 -8.33 -8.32 10.58
C GLN A 120 -8.85 -7.89 9.20
N GLU A 121 -9.39 -6.68 9.08
CA GLU A 121 -9.80 -6.13 7.78
C GLU A 121 -8.57 -5.83 6.91
N GLN A 122 -7.46 -5.39 7.52
CA GLN A 122 -6.20 -5.22 6.80
C GLN A 122 -5.67 -6.55 6.24
N LEU A 123 -5.71 -7.61 7.05
CA LEU A 123 -5.34 -8.96 6.62
C LEU A 123 -6.29 -9.49 5.53
N ALA A 124 -7.60 -9.29 5.68
CA ALA A 124 -8.58 -9.72 4.70
C ALA A 124 -8.40 -9.02 3.34
N ALA A 125 -8.13 -7.72 3.33
CA ALA A 125 -7.82 -6.98 2.12
C ALA A 125 -6.50 -7.46 1.48
N TRP A 126 -5.46 -7.65 2.29
CA TRP A 126 -4.17 -8.13 1.82
C TRP A 126 -4.28 -9.53 1.21
N THR A 127 -4.95 -10.48 1.86
CA THR A 127 -5.10 -11.87 1.36
C THR A 127 -5.91 -11.99 0.06
N ARG A 128 -6.84 -11.08 -0.19
CA ARG A 128 -7.59 -11.02 -1.47
C ARG A 128 -6.68 -10.60 -2.62
N TRP A 129 -5.72 -9.72 -2.37
CA TRP A 129 -4.89 -9.14 -3.42
C TRP A 129 -4.02 -10.17 -4.18
N PRO A 130 -3.27 -11.10 -3.55
CA PRO A 130 -2.56 -12.17 -4.25
C PRO A 130 -3.47 -13.02 -5.13
N THR A 131 -4.69 -13.28 -4.67
CA THR A 131 -5.69 -14.04 -5.43
C THR A 131 -6.08 -13.31 -6.71
N ALA A 132 -6.29 -12.00 -6.64
CA ALA A 132 -6.63 -11.19 -7.81
C ALA A 132 -5.45 -10.97 -8.77
N ASN A 133 -4.21 -11.06 -8.29
CA ASN A 133 -3.00 -10.77 -9.08
C ASN A 133 -2.27 -12.04 -9.55
N GLY A 134 -2.85 -13.22 -9.34
CA GLY A 134 -2.27 -14.48 -9.78
C GLY A 134 -0.95 -14.80 -9.06
N LEU A 135 -0.82 -14.39 -7.80
CA LEU A 135 0.36 -14.64 -6.97
C LEU A 135 0.15 -15.77 -5.94
N VAL A 136 -0.90 -16.55 -6.14
CA VAL A 136 -1.30 -17.62 -5.21
C VAL A 136 -0.43 -18.85 -5.39
N ASP A 137 0.01 -19.15 -6.61
CA ASP A 137 0.85 -20.31 -6.86
C ASP A 137 2.25 -20.14 -6.26
N GLU A 138 2.81 -18.91 -6.23
CA GLU A 138 4.05 -18.64 -5.50
C GLU A 138 3.89 -18.94 -4.01
N LEU A 139 2.78 -18.50 -3.40
CA LEU A 139 2.49 -18.82 -1.99
C LEU A 139 2.33 -20.34 -1.76
N GLN A 140 1.63 -21.04 -2.67
CA GLN A 140 1.43 -22.49 -2.57
C GLN A 140 2.73 -23.27 -2.71
N ARG A 141 3.61 -22.86 -3.62
CA ARG A 141 4.93 -23.47 -3.81
C ARG A 141 5.97 -23.00 -2.76
N LYS A 142 5.59 -22.11 -1.85
CA LYS A 142 6.48 -21.44 -0.88
C LYS A 142 7.64 -20.72 -1.57
N ASP A 143 7.38 -20.19 -2.75
CA ASP A 143 8.29 -19.39 -3.55
C ASP A 143 8.28 -17.94 -3.06
N TRP A 144 8.92 -17.71 -1.91
CA TRP A 144 8.98 -16.41 -1.27
C TRP A 144 9.64 -15.35 -2.15
N ALA A 145 10.62 -15.75 -2.96
CA ALA A 145 11.31 -14.84 -3.88
C ALA A 145 10.40 -14.40 -5.03
N GLY A 146 9.70 -15.36 -5.65
CA GLY A 146 8.71 -15.07 -6.69
C GLY A 146 7.56 -14.21 -6.16
N PHE A 147 7.04 -14.54 -4.97
CA PHE A 147 6.00 -13.75 -4.32
C PHE A 147 6.47 -12.32 -4.04
N ALA A 148 7.66 -12.14 -3.46
CA ALA A 148 8.20 -10.83 -3.14
C ALA A 148 8.47 -10.00 -4.42
N GLN A 149 8.89 -10.64 -5.52
CA GLN A 149 9.04 -9.99 -6.82
C GLN A 149 7.69 -9.53 -7.39
N GLY A 150 6.65 -10.35 -7.28
CA GLY A 150 5.29 -9.99 -7.69
C GLY A 150 4.67 -8.90 -6.82
N TYR A 151 4.89 -8.96 -5.50
CA TYR A 151 4.33 -8.05 -4.51
C TYR A 151 5.01 -6.67 -4.53
N ASN A 152 6.35 -6.63 -4.51
CA ASN A 152 7.13 -5.38 -4.47
C ASN A 152 7.41 -4.81 -5.88
N GLY A 153 7.16 -5.59 -6.93
CA GLY A 153 7.40 -5.22 -8.32
C GLY A 153 8.84 -5.51 -8.79
N PRO A 154 9.13 -5.23 -10.07
CA PRO A 154 10.36 -5.65 -10.75
C PRO A 154 11.67 -5.07 -10.18
N GLY A 155 11.60 -4.08 -9.27
CA GLY A 155 12.77 -3.51 -8.59
C GLY A 155 13.30 -4.33 -7.40
N TYR A 156 12.56 -5.35 -6.93
CA TYR A 156 12.91 -6.12 -5.73
C TYR A 156 14.17 -6.99 -5.86
N ALA A 157 14.54 -7.37 -7.09
CA ALA A 157 15.72 -8.22 -7.33
C ALA A 157 17.07 -7.59 -6.91
N ALA A 158 17.08 -6.32 -6.50
CA ALA A 158 18.30 -5.58 -6.14
C ALA A 158 18.58 -5.47 -4.63
N SER A 159 17.95 -6.28 -3.77
CA SER A 159 18.11 -6.13 -2.31
C SER A 159 18.27 -7.44 -1.53
N ASN A 160 19.03 -8.39 -2.08
CA ASN A 160 19.62 -9.51 -1.32
C ASN A 160 21.12 -9.59 -1.57
#